data_AF-A0A524CRC0-F1
#
_entry.id   AF-A0A524CRC0-F1
#
_cell.length_a   1.000
_cell.length_b   1.000
_cell.length_c   1.000
_cell.angle_alpha   90.00
_cell.angle_beta   90.00
_cell.angle_gamma   90.00
#
_symmetry.space_group_name_H-M   'P 1'
#
loop_
_entity.id
_entity.type
_entity.pdbx_description
1 polymer ?
#
loop_
_entity_poly.entity_id
_entity_poly.type
_entity_poly.pdbx_seq_one_letter_code
_entity_poly.pdbx_strand_id
1 'polypeptide(L)'
;MEEEKSDQRPCDAVLDDESRGRLVLDLGHAVRHPLSFLRAISPFPTAHHPQCSHFEGHSISIRGRKWCIGCTFNTISFFSAMSMLLLVWILNPALLNRFYLFWGGVVGSALYFLISFSGITEDRARAKILSKFILGSSFAAICWSVLLINGLLSPGLEVKLLLILVLYLCFVTVMNIKRSIEILRECEGCEYKMRWSKCPGFREIACRLVEEGFVSPEAS
;
A
#
# COMPACT_ATOMS: atom_id res chain seq x y z
N MET A 1 -12.61 -14.25 -43.16
CA MET A 1 -13.09 -14.34 -41.77
C MET A 1 -12.34 -15.50 -41.16
N GLU A 2 -11.13 -15.24 -40.67
CA GLU A 2 -10.38 -16.24 -39.91
C GLU A 2 -11.00 -16.27 -38.52
N GLU A 3 -11.56 -17.43 -38.15
CA GLU A 3 -11.91 -17.72 -36.76
C GLU A 3 -10.61 -17.72 -35.96
N GLU A 4 -10.40 -16.64 -35.20
CA GLU A 4 -9.39 -16.55 -34.17
C GLU A 4 -9.72 -17.65 -33.14
N LYS A 5 -9.06 -18.82 -33.26
CA LYS A 5 -9.09 -19.87 -32.25
C LYS A 5 -8.56 -19.24 -30.95
N SER A 6 -9.48 -18.81 -30.10
CA SER A 6 -9.22 -18.36 -28.75
C SER A 6 -8.44 -19.47 -28.04
N ASP A 7 -7.13 -19.25 -27.88
CA ASP A 7 -6.25 -20.08 -27.07
C ASP A 7 -6.63 -19.85 -25.60
N GLN A 8 -7.76 -20.45 -25.20
CA GLN A 8 -8.27 -20.36 -23.84
C GLN A 8 -7.22 -20.99 -22.92
N ARG A 9 -6.72 -20.20 -21.97
CA ARG A 9 -5.74 -20.72 -21.02
C ARG A 9 -6.42 -21.77 -20.15
N PRO A 10 -5.69 -22.80 -19.70
CA PRO A 10 -6.25 -23.82 -18.80
C PRO A 10 -6.94 -23.24 -17.56
N CYS A 11 -6.46 -22.10 -17.06
CA CYS A 11 -7.09 -21.39 -15.94
C CYS A 11 -8.47 -20.80 -16.28
N ASP A 12 -8.71 -20.42 -17.54
CA ASP A 12 -9.96 -19.78 -17.95
C ASP A 12 -11.13 -20.78 -17.83
N ALA A 13 -10.89 -22.06 -18.17
CA ALA A 13 -11.86 -23.12 -17.94
C ALA A 13 -12.25 -23.27 -16.45
N VAL A 14 -11.29 -23.11 -15.54
CA VAL A 14 -11.56 -23.17 -14.10
C VAL A 14 -12.22 -21.90 -13.58
N LEU A 15 -11.85 -20.71 -14.08
CA LEU A 15 -12.35 -19.43 -13.57
C LEU A 15 -13.73 -19.05 -14.14
N ASP A 16 -14.02 -19.47 -15.36
CA ASP A 16 -15.25 -19.16 -16.09
C ASP A 16 -16.33 -20.24 -15.94
N ASP A 17 -16.01 -21.39 -15.34
CA ASP A 17 -17.00 -22.42 -14.99
C ASP A 17 -18.03 -21.87 -13.98
N GLU A 18 -19.30 -21.79 -14.39
CA GLU A 18 -20.40 -21.32 -13.53
C GLU A 18 -20.78 -22.32 -12.43
N SER A 19 -20.46 -23.60 -12.65
CA SER A 19 -20.69 -24.67 -11.68
C SER A 19 -19.58 -24.79 -10.65
N ARG A 20 -18.48 -24.03 -10.81
CA ARG A 20 -17.38 -24.06 -9.85
C ARG A 20 -17.86 -23.59 -8.48
N GLY A 21 -17.51 -24.36 -7.46
CA GLY A 21 -17.67 -23.96 -6.07
C GLY A 21 -16.77 -22.77 -5.70
N ARG A 22 -16.56 -22.57 -4.40
CA ARG A 22 -15.62 -21.54 -3.93
C ARG A 22 -14.21 -21.93 -4.30
N LEU A 23 -13.37 -20.94 -4.56
CA LEU A 23 -11.93 -21.17 -4.70
C LEU A 23 -11.32 -21.29 -3.31
N VAL A 24 -10.66 -22.41 -3.04
CA VAL A 24 -10.01 -22.69 -1.77
C VAL A 24 -8.50 -22.56 -1.96
N LEU A 25 -7.86 -21.84 -1.04
CA LEU A 25 -6.41 -21.69 -1.00
C LEU A 25 -5.79 -22.90 -0.29
N ASP A 26 -4.88 -23.61 -0.96
CA ASP A 26 -4.06 -24.65 -0.34
C ASP A 26 -2.95 -23.98 0.49
N LEU A 27 -3.27 -23.74 1.77
CA LEU A 27 -2.33 -23.16 2.73
C LEU A 27 -1.07 -24.03 2.91
N GLY A 28 -1.21 -25.35 2.81
CA GLY A 28 -0.10 -26.28 2.95
C GLY A 28 0.91 -26.12 1.82
N HIS A 29 0.43 -26.00 0.59
CA HIS A 29 1.26 -25.71 -0.57
C HIS A 29 1.91 -24.33 -0.44
N ALA A 30 1.14 -23.29 -0.13
CA ALA A 30 1.64 -21.92 0.02
C ALA A 30 2.78 -21.82 1.06
N VAL A 31 2.65 -22.52 2.19
CA VAL A 31 3.66 -22.56 3.25
C VAL A 31 4.92 -23.33 2.83
N ARG A 32 4.79 -24.42 2.06
CA ARG A 32 5.96 -25.18 1.54
C ARG A 32 6.70 -24.44 0.42
N HIS A 33 5.99 -23.63 -0.36
CA HIS A 33 6.53 -22.91 -1.52
C HIS A 33 6.29 -21.39 -1.45
N PRO A 34 6.80 -20.71 -0.40
CA PRO A 34 6.45 -19.32 -0.12
C PRO A 34 6.96 -18.35 -1.21
N LEU A 35 8.12 -18.61 -1.81
CA LEU A 35 8.67 -17.77 -2.87
C LEU A 35 7.86 -17.86 -4.17
N SER A 36 7.41 -19.06 -4.53
CA SER A 36 6.53 -19.28 -5.68
C SER A 36 5.18 -18.61 -5.44
N PHE A 37 4.60 -18.79 -4.24
CA PHE A 37 3.36 -18.13 -3.86
C PHE A 37 3.46 -16.59 -3.96
N LEU A 38 4.53 -15.99 -3.41
CA LEU A 38 4.78 -14.55 -3.51
C LEU A 38 4.94 -14.07 -4.96
N ARG A 39 5.52 -14.90 -5.84
CA ARG A 39 5.65 -14.61 -7.27
C ARG A 39 4.29 -14.70 -7.98
N ALA A 40 3.47 -15.71 -7.65
CA ALA A 40 2.14 -15.90 -8.20
C ALA A 40 1.21 -14.72 -7.87
N ILE A 41 1.28 -14.19 -6.64
CA ILE A 41 0.49 -13.02 -6.24
C ILE A 41 1.05 -11.68 -6.71
N SER A 42 2.27 -11.62 -7.27
CA SER A 42 2.86 -10.38 -7.77
C SER A 42 2.02 -9.78 -8.92
N PRO A 43 1.78 -8.45 -8.99
CA PRO A 43 2.36 -7.37 -8.20
C PRO A 43 1.50 -6.95 -7.01
N PHE A 44 0.60 -7.81 -6.51
CA PHE A 44 -0.29 -7.46 -5.41
C PHE A 44 0.45 -6.96 -4.16
N PRO A 45 1.60 -7.54 -3.73
CA PRO A 45 2.34 -7.02 -2.58
C PRO A 45 2.87 -5.59 -2.73
N THR A 46 3.05 -5.09 -3.96
CA THR A 46 3.58 -3.74 -4.21
C THR A 46 2.51 -2.74 -4.61
N ALA A 47 1.49 -3.17 -5.36
CA ALA A 47 0.40 -2.31 -5.81
C ALA A 47 -0.81 -2.31 -4.86
N HIS A 48 -1.04 -3.40 -4.12
CA HIS A 48 -2.19 -3.64 -3.21
C HIS A 48 -3.58 -3.39 -3.83
N HIS A 49 -3.67 -3.22 -5.15
CA HIS A 49 -4.91 -2.96 -5.90
C HIS A 49 -5.06 -3.93 -7.07
N PRO A 50 -6.30 -4.27 -7.48
CA PRO A 50 -6.55 -4.91 -8.76
C PRO A 50 -5.94 -4.11 -9.91
N GLN A 51 -5.49 -4.81 -10.93
CA GLN A 51 -5.08 -4.17 -12.19
C GLN A 51 -6.30 -3.95 -13.10
N CYS A 52 -7.18 -3.01 -12.74
CA CYS A 52 -8.30 -2.61 -13.61
C CYS A 52 -8.32 -1.10 -13.86
N SER A 53 -9.09 -0.69 -14.87
CA SER A 53 -9.25 0.71 -15.31
C SER A 53 -9.60 1.67 -14.16
N HIS A 54 -10.41 1.20 -13.19
CA HIS A 54 -10.79 1.98 -12.00
C HIS A 54 -9.60 2.38 -11.10
N PHE A 55 -8.49 1.63 -11.11
CA PHE A 55 -7.33 1.88 -10.24
C PHE A 55 -6.05 2.27 -10.98
N GLU A 56 -6.10 2.49 -12.30
CA GLU A 56 -4.90 2.82 -13.10
C GLU A 56 -4.18 4.06 -12.55
N GLY A 57 -4.92 5.08 -12.10
CA GLY A 57 -4.37 6.31 -11.52
C GLY A 57 -3.72 6.17 -10.14
N HIS A 58 -3.74 4.98 -9.52
CA HIS A 58 -3.19 4.74 -8.17
C HIS A 58 -1.84 4.01 -8.19
N SER A 59 -1.39 3.58 -9.37
CA SER A 59 -0.14 2.86 -9.57
C SER A 59 0.78 3.57 -10.55
N ILE A 60 2.08 3.38 -10.39
CA ILE A 60 3.10 3.77 -11.36
C ILE A 60 3.92 2.55 -11.76
N SER A 61 4.29 2.47 -13.02
CA SER A 61 5.14 1.40 -13.55
C SER A 61 6.59 1.87 -13.57
N ILE A 62 7.46 1.23 -12.78
CA ILE A 62 8.90 1.49 -12.76
C ILE A 62 9.61 0.19 -13.15
N ARG A 63 10.36 0.21 -14.26
CA ARG A 63 11.09 -0.96 -14.80
C ARG A 63 10.23 -2.23 -14.92
N GLY A 64 9.01 -2.08 -15.46
CA GLY A 64 8.07 -3.20 -15.65
C GLY A 64 7.38 -3.69 -14.37
N ARG A 65 7.65 -3.10 -13.21
CA ARG A 65 6.95 -3.41 -11.94
C ARG A 65 5.96 -2.30 -11.58
N LYS A 66 4.77 -2.68 -11.13
CA LYS A 66 3.73 -1.74 -10.65
C LYS A 66 3.93 -1.44 -9.16
N TRP A 67 3.95 -0.16 -8.82
CA TRP A 67 4.14 0.35 -7.47
C TRP A 67 2.97 1.25 -7.08
N CYS A 68 2.47 1.11 -5.85
CA CYS A 68 1.48 2.04 -5.33
C CYS A 68 2.11 3.43 -5.14
N ILE A 69 1.53 4.46 -5.77
CA ILE A 69 1.97 5.86 -5.63
C ILE A 69 1.98 6.26 -4.15
N GLY A 70 0.90 5.93 -3.43
CA GLY A 70 0.72 6.25 -2.02
C GLY A 70 1.85 5.73 -1.15
N CYS A 71 2.07 4.40 -1.15
CA CYS A 71 3.10 3.76 -0.34
C CYS A 71 4.51 4.21 -0.75
N THR A 72 4.80 4.23 -2.05
CA THR A 72 6.15 4.52 -2.57
C THR A 72 6.59 5.93 -2.19
N PHE A 73 5.79 6.96 -2.50
CA PHE A 73 6.19 8.33 -2.21
C PHE A 73 6.14 8.66 -0.72
N ASN A 74 5.21 8.09 0.05
CA ASN A 74 5.20 8.26 1.50
C ASN A 74 6.45 7.67 2.15
N THR A 75 6.85 6.45 1.76
CA THR A 75 8.05 5.78 2.25
C THR A 75 9.32 6.56 1.87
N ILE A 76 9.45 6.97 0.60
CA ILE A 76 10.59 7.78 0.14
C ILE A 76 10.67 9.08 0.95
N SER A 77 9.54 9.78 1.09
CA SER A 77 9.51 11.05 1.81
C SER A 77 9.83 10.92 3.30
N PHE A 78 9.36 9.86 3.95
CA PHE A 78 9.66 9.62 5.36
C PHE A 78 11.16 9.39 5.56
N PHE A 79 11.76 8.47 4.79
CA PHE A 79 13.18 8.15 4.94
C PHE A 79 14.10 9.31 4.49
N SER A 80 13.72 10.06 3.46
CA SER A 80 14.48 11.25 3.05
C SER A 80 14.42 12.35 4.13
N ALA A 81 13.26 12.61 4.72
CA ALA A 81 13.10 13.56 5.82
C ALA A 81 13.88 13.12 7.08
N MET A 82 13.81 11.84 7.46
CA MET A 82 14.60 11.30 8.57
C MET A 82 16.10 11.46 8.34
N SER A 83 16.58 11.17 7.14
CA SER A 83 18.00 11.32 6.78
C SER A 83 18.45 12.77 6.80
N MET A 84 17.60 13.68 6.29
CA MET A 84 17.87 15.11 6.33
C MET A 84 17.90 15.65 7.76
N LEU A 85 16.95 15.25 8.62
CA LEU A 85 16.92 15.64 10.03
C LEU A 85 18.12 15.11 10.80
N LEU A 86 18.56 13.87 10.52
CA LEU A 86 19.79 13.32 11.07
C LEU A 86 21.01 14.15 10.64
N LEU A 87 21.11 14.51 9.36
CA LEU A 87 22.20 15.37 8.85
C LEU A 87 22.21 16.73 9.55
N VAL A 88 21.04 17.38 9.66
CA VAL A 88 20.91 18.67 10.37
C VAL A 88 21.31 18.53 11.83
N TRP A 89 20.93 17.43 12.50
CA TRP A 89 21.30 17.18 13.88
C TRP A 89 22.81 17.01 14.08
N ILE A 90 23.48 16.31 13.15
CA ILE A 90 24.94 16.14 13.16
C ILE A 90 25.65 17.49 12.94
N LEU A 91 25.17 18.30 12.01
CA LEU A 91 25.81 19.58 11.66
C LEU A 91 25.57 20.67 12.71
N ASN A 92 24.33 20.80 13.20
CA ASN A 92 23.97 21.77 14.22
C ASN A 92 22.67 21.35 14.95
N PRO A 93 22.75 20.69 16.11
CA PRO A 93 21.57 20.21 16.84
C PRO A 93 20.67 21.35 17.34
N ALA A 94 21.18 22.58 17.49
CA ALA A 94 20.40 23.74 17.95
C ALA A 94 19.32 24.17 16.94
N LEU A 95 19.46 23.79 15.66
CA LEU A 95 18.44 24.05 14.63
C LEU A 95 17.18 23.19 14.81
N LEU A 96 17.26 22.10 15.59
CA LEU A 96 16.17 21.15 15.77
C LEU A 96 15.46 21.38 17.10
N ASN A 97 14.48 22.28 17.06
CA ASN A 97 13.61 22.52 18.20
C ASN A 97 12.49 21.47 18.26
N ARG A 98 12.44 20.70 19.35
CA ARG A 98 11.44 19.66 19.59
C ARG A 98 10.01 20.16 19.45
N PHE A 99 9.69 21.33 20.00
CA PHE A 99 8.33 21.89 19.99
C PHE A 99 7.86 22.16 18.55
N TYR A 100 8.70 22.83 17.75
CA TYR A 100 8.36 23.13 16.36
C TYR A 100 8.30 21.88 15.48
N LEU A 101 9.17 20.89 15.71
CA LEU A 101 9.11 19.61 15.00
C LEU A 101 7.82 18.85 15.28
N PHE A 102 7.42 18.76 16.56
CA PHE A 102 6.21 18.05 16.95
C PHE A 102 4.97 18.74 16.36
N TRP A 103 4.77 20.03 16.64
CA TRP A 103 3.59 20.75 16.18
C TRP A 103 3.57 20.97 14.67
N GLY A 104 4.73 21.21 14.05
CA GLY A 104 4.86 21.28 12.59
C GLY A 104 4.48 19.96 11.93
N GLY A 105 4.91 18.83 12.49
CA GLY A 105 4.50 17.51 12.04
C GLY A 105 2.99 17.26 12.23
N VAL A 106 2.43 17.60 13.39
CA VAL A 106 0.98 17.46 13.64
C VAL A 106 0.16 18.30 12.65
N VAL A 107 0.52 19.57 12.45
CA VAL A 107 -0.15 20.47 11.50
C VAL A 107 -0.01 19.95 10.07
N GLY A 108 1.17 19.49 9.66
CA GLY A 108 1.39 18.93 8.32
C GLY A 108 0.59 17.64 8.08
N SER A 109 0.51 16.74 9.06
CA SER A 109 -0.34 15.55 9.00
C SER A 109 -1.82 15.92 8.94
N ALA A 110 -2.28 16.89 9.73
CA ALA A 110 -3.66 17.39 9.67
C ALA A 110 -3.99 18.00 8.30
N LEU A 111 -3.07 18.81 7.76
CA LEU A 111 -3.20 19.39 6.42
C LEU A 111 -3.31 18.30 5.35
N TYR A 112 -2.50 17.24 5.44
CA TYR A 112 -2.64 16.09 4.54
C TYR A 112 -4.05 15.49 4.62
N PHE A 113 -4.60 15.26 5.82
CA PHE A 113 -5.94 14.69 5.94
C PHE A 113 -6.99 15.61 5.33
N LEU A 114 -6.92 16.92 5.60
CA LEU A 114 -7.83 17.92 5.01
C LEU A 114 -7.78 17.91 3.48
N ILE A 115 -6.57 17.93 2.89
CA ILE A 115 -6.36 17.86 1.44
C ILE A 115 -6.85 16.53 0.87
N SER A 116 -6.64 15.43 1.60
CA SER A 116 -7.01 14.10 1.15
C SER A 116 -8.50 13.83 1.29
N PHE A 117 -9.23 14.54 2.16
CA PHE A 117 -10.69 14.44 2.29
C PHE A 117 -11.45 15.39 1.35
N SER A 118 -10.82 16.46 0.87
CA SER A 118 -11.47 17.42 -0.02
C SER A 118 -11.64 16.93 -1.46
N GLY A 119 -11.13 15.74 -1.82
CA GLY A 119 -11.16 15.22 -3.18
C GLY A 119 -10.23 15.95 -4.17
N ILE A 120 -9.63 17.08 -3.78
CA ILE A 120 -8.75 17.91 -4.64
C ILE A 120 -7.56 17.10 -5.20
N THR A 121 -7.13 16.07 -4.48
CA THR A 121 -6.02 15.23 -4.92
C THR A 121 -6.40 14.22 -6.00
N GLU A 122 -7.68 13.93 -6.23
CA GLU A 122 -8.09 12.82 -7.11
C GLU A 122 -7.71 13.03 -8.58
N ASP A 123 -7.86 14.26 -9.07
CA ASP A 123 -7.65 14.59 -10.50
C ASP A 123 -6.20 14.91 -10.87
N ARG A 124 -5.35 15.21 -9.89
CA ARG A 124 -3.99 15.72 -10.14
C ARG A 124 -2.93 14.83 -9.51
N ALA A 125 -2.29 13.99 -10.32
CA ALA A 125 -1.20 13.11 -9.89
C ALA A 125 -0.11 13.84 -9.08
N ARG A 126 0.26 15.08 -9.48
CA ARG A 126 1.21 15.92 -8.75
C ARG A 126 0.73 16.26 -7.34
N ALA A 127 -0.55 16.57 -7.16
CA ALA A 127 -1.13 16.86 -5.85
C ALA A 127 -1.18 15.61 -4.97
N LYS A 128 -1.47 14.42 -5.55
CA LYS A 128 -1.34 13.14 -4.83
C LYS A 128 0.08 12.93 -4.33
N ILE A 129 1.09 13.10 -5.19
CA ILE A 129 2.49 12.92 -4.81
C ILE A 129 2.88 13.90 -3.71
N LEU A 130 2.60 15.19 -3.90
CA LEU A 130 2.94 16.23 -2.93
C LEU A 130 2.28 15.98 -1.57
N SER A 131 1.01 15.56 -1.54
CA SER A 131 0.33 15.25 -0.28
C SER A 131 0.98 14.08 0.46
N LYS A 132 1.47 13.04 -0.25
CA LYS A 132 2.23 11.94 0.36
C LYS A 132 3.60 12.39 0.87
N PHE A 133 4.25 13.35 0.21
CA PHE A 133 5.49 13.96 0.72
C PHE A 133 5.25 14.77 1.99
N ILE A 134 4.18 15.57 2.03
CA ILE A 134 3.77 16.29 3.24
C ILE A 134 3.55 15.29 4.37
N LEU A 135 2.82 14.21 4.11
CA LEU A 135 2.51 13.20 5.10
C LEU A 135 3.76 12.51 5.67
N GLY A 136 4.61 11.97 4.80
CA GLY A 136 5.81 11.24 5.21
C GLY A 136 6.79 12.13 5.97
N SER A 137 7.00 13.36 5.49
CA SER A 137 7.88 14.33 6.16
C SER A 137 7.32 14.80 7.51
N SER A 138 6.00 14.99 7.59
CA SER A 138 5.33 15.38 8.83
C SER A 138 5.45 14.30 9.90
N PHE A 139 5.23 13.05 9.51
CA PHE A 139 5.40 11.93 10.43
C PHE A 139 6.85 11.75 10.86
N ALA A 140 7.83 11.95 9.96
CA ALA A 140 9.25 11.97 10.31
C ALA A 140 9.58 13.06 11.34
N ALA A 141 9.03 14.27 11.21
CA ALA A 141 9.22 15.34 12.18
C ALA A 141 8.65 14.99 13.56
N ILE A 142 7.47 14.33 13.62
CA ILE A 142 6.90 13.81 14.88
C ILE A 142 7.85 12.77 15.49
N CYS A 143 8.30 11.77 14.72
CA CYS A 143 9.25 10.76 15.20
C CYS A 143 10.53 11.39 15.74
N TRP A 144 11.09 12.37 15.03
CA TRP A 144 12.30 13.08 15.46
C TRP A 144 12.07 13.86 16.75
N SER A 145 10.91 14.51 16.91
CA SER A 145 10.56 15.21 18.15
C SER A 145 10.48 14.26 19.36
N VAL A 146 10.07 13.01 19.15
CA VAL A 146 10.06 11.97 20.18
C VAL A 146 11.48 11.50 20.49
N LEU A 147 12.31 11.29 19.47
CA LEU A 147 13.71 10.91 19.64
C LEU A 147 14.51 11.94 20.45
N LEU A 148 14.22 13.22 20.25
CA LEU A 148 14.87 14.34 20.95
C LEU A 148 14.43 14.52 22.42
N ILE A 149 13.44 13.76 22.93
CA ILE A 149 13.06 13.81 24.35
C ILE A 149 14.28 13.51 25.22
N ASN A 150 14.68 14.47 26.06
CA ASN A 150 15.87 14.37 26.92
C ASN A 150 17.19 14.13 26.17
N GLY A 151 17.25 14.38 24.86
CA GLY A 151 18.41 14.15 24.00
C GLY A 151 18.44 12.77 23.35
N LEU A 152 19.07 12.67 22.18
CA LEU A 152 19.01 11.48 21.30
C LEU A 152 19.62 10.22 21.95
N LEU A 153 20.77 10.36 22.62
CA LEU A 153 21.54 9.26 23.24
C LEU A 153 21.25 9.08 24.74
N SER A 154 20.18 9.70 25.26
CA SER A 154 19.74 9.51 26.64
C SER A 154 19.28 8.06 26.88
N PRO A 155 19.44 7.52 28.11
CA PRO A 155 18.76 6.30 28.54
C PRO A 155 17.25 6.37 28.24
N GLY A 156 16.62 5.23 27.93
CA GLY A 156 15.20 5.15 27.56
C GLY A 156 14.93 5.17 26.05
N LEU A 157 15.93 4.84 25.22
CA LEU A 157 15.75 4.74 23.76
C LEU A 157 14.67 3.72 23.39
N GLU A 158 14.60 2.60 24.11
CA GLU A 158 13.58 1.57 23.98
C GLU A 158 12.15 2.12 24.16
N VAL A 159 11.93 3.00 25.14
CA VAL A 159 10.62 3.63 25.39
C VAL A 159 10.27 4.58 24.25
N LYS A 160 11.25 5.34 23.74
CA LYS A 160 11.05 6.24 22.59
C LYS A 160 10.70 5.46 21.32
N LEU A 161 11.43 4.38 21.05
CA LEU A 161 11.17 3.51 19.89
C LEU A 161 9.81 2.82 20.00
N LEU A 162 9.44 2.35 21.19
CA LEU A 162 8.11 1.79 21.44
C LEU A 162 7.02 2.83 21.19
N LEU A 163 7.19 4.07 21.68
CA LEU A 163 6.25 5.15 21.43
C LEU A 163 6.12 5.47 19.93
N ILE A 164 7.24 5.55 19.21
CA ILE A 164 7.24 5.76 17.75
C ILE A 164 6.53 4.62 17.03
N LEU A 165 6.76 3.37 17.44
CA LEU A 165 6.10 2.21 16.88
C LEU A 165 4.59 2.26 17.11
N VAL A 166 4.13 2.58 18.32
CA VAL A 166 2.71 2.75 18.63
C VAL A 166 2.09 3.86 17.79
N LEU A 167 2.74 5.03 17.70
CA LEU A 167 2.27 6.13 16.86
C LEU A 167 2.20 5.72 15.39
N TYR A 168 3.20 5.00 14.89
CA TYR A 168 3.23 4.46 13.53
C TYR A 168 2.07 3.49 13.27
N LEU A 169 1.82 2.55 14.18
CA LEU A 169 0.73 1.58 14.05
C LEU A 169 -0.64 2.26 14.07
N CYS A 170 -0.85 3.25 14.94
CA CYS A 170 -2.07 4.06 14.93
C CYS A 170 -2.23 4.78 13.59
N PHE A 171 -1.15 5.41 13.12
CA PHE A 171 -1.14 6.17 11.89
C PHE A 171 -1.44 5.30 10.65
N VAL A 172 -0.76 4.15 10.53
CA VAL A 172 -0.97 3.17 9.45
C VAL A 172 -2.37 2.58 9.52
N THR A 173 -2.89 2.29 10.71
CA THR A 173 -4.25 1.78 10.90
C THR A 173 -5.28 2.76 10.36
N VAL A 174 -5.21 4.04 10.72
CA VAL A 174 -6.12 5.07 10.21
C VAL A 174 -6.03 5.18 8.68
N MET A 175 -4.81 5.13 8.14
CA MET A 175 -4.60 5.19 6.69
C MET A 175 -5.16 3.97 5.96
N ASN A 176 -4.98 2.79 6.53
CA ASN A 176 -5.53 1.55 5.98
C ASN A 176 -7.05 1.53 6.06
N ILE A 177 -7.67 1.99 7.15
CA ILE A 177 -9.13 2.10 7.26
C ILE A 177 -9.68 3.00 6.16
N LYS A 178 -9.12 4.21 5.99
CA LYS A 178 -9.53 5.14 4.93
C LYS A 178 -9.42 4.48 3.55
N ARG A 179 -8.26 3.89 3.25
CA ARG A 179 -8.01 3.24 1.96
C ARG A 179 -8.94 2.05 1.73
N SER A 180 -9.21 1.26 2.75
CA SER A 180 -10.17 0.15 2.69
C SER A 180 -11.56 0.68 2.35
N ILE A 181 -12.02 1.75 2.99
CA ILE A 181 -13.32 2.37 2.67
C ILE A 181 -13.37 2.85 1.22
N GLU A 182 -12.32 3.49 0.71
CA GLU A 182 -12.23 3.94 -0.70
C GLU A 182 -12.31 2.76 -1.67
N ILE A 183 -11.53 1.70 -1.43
CA ILE A 183 -11.56 0.48 -2.25
C ILE A 183 -12.94 -0.17 -2.18
N LEU A 184 -13.54 -0.23 -0.99
CA LEU A 184 -14.84 -0.85 -0.82
C LEU A 184 -15.90 -0.10 -1.63
N ARG A 185 -15.95 1.23 -1.53
CA ARG A 185 -16.89 2.07 -2.29
C ARG A 185 -16.71 1.92 -3.80
N GLU A 186 -15.47 1.95 -4.28
CA GLU A 186 -15.18 1.80 -5.71
C GLU A 186 -15.59 0.40 -6.23
N CYS A 187 -15.26 -0.66 -5.47
CA CYS A 187 -15.57 -2.03 -5.87
C CYS A 187 -17.06 -2.39 -5.72
N GLU A 188 -17.81 -1.76 -4.81
CA GLU A 188 -19.27 -1.87 -4.70
C GLU A 188 -19.99 -1.23 -5.88
N GLY A 189 -19.48 -0.11 -6.38
CA GLY A 189 -20.03 0.59 -7.56
C GLY A 189 -19.71 -0.08 -8.90
N CYS A 190 -18.77 -1.02 -8.93
CA CYS A 190 -18.33 -1.72 -10.14
C CYS A 190 -19.30 -2.86 -10.53
N GLU A 191 -19.33 -3.21 -11.83
CA GLU A 191 -20.16 -4.31 -12.37
C GLU A 191 -19.93 -5.66 -11.66
N TYR A 192 -18.73 -5.87 -11.14
CA TYR A 192 -18.35 -7.11 -10.45
C TYR A 192 -18.78 -7.14 -8.98
N LYS A 193 -19.21 -6.03 -8.36
CA LYS A 193 -19.68 -5.95 -6.95
C LYS A 193 -18.82 -6.75 -5.97
N MET A 194 -17.50 -6.49 -5.94
CA MET A 194 -16.50 -7.22 -5.14
C MET A 194 -16.38 -8.73 -5.41
N ARG A 195 -16.83 -9.25 -6.54
CA ARG A 195 -16.56 -10.63 -6.94
C ARG A 195 -15.17 -10.73 -7.55
N TRP A 196 -14.14 -10.75 -6.69
CA TRP A 196 -12.72 -10.76 -7.06
C TRP A 196 -12.37 -11.87 -8.07
N SER A 197 -13.04 -13.02 -7.98
CA SER A 197 -12.82 -14.16 -8.88
C SER A 197 -13.31 -13.94 -10.32
N LYS A 198 -14.22 -12.98 -10.53
CA LYS A 198 -14.72 -12.56 -11.85
C LYS A 198 -14.14 -11.20 -12.28
N CYS A 199 -13.43 -10.52 -11.39
CA CYS A 199 -12.86 -9.21 -11.68
C CYS A 199 -11.67 -9.35 -12.65
N PRO A 200 -11.69 -8.65 -13.80
CA PRO A 200 -10.62 -8.74 -14.79
C PRO A 200 -9.27 -8.30 -14.21
N GLY A 201 -9.28 -7.33 -13.28
CA GLY A 201 -8.06 -6.87 -12.60
C GLY A 201 -7.43 -7.86 -11.62
N PHE A 202 -8.13 -8.94 -11.28
CA PHE A 202 -7.61 -10.06 -10.50
C PHE A 202 -7.38 -11.33 -11.30
N ARG A 203 -7.88 -11.39 -12.55
CA ARG A 203 -7.87 -12.60 -13.37
C ARG A 203 -6.47 -13.17 -13.56
N GLU A 204 -5.48 -12.32 -13.87
CA GLU A 204 -4.09 -12.77 -14.08
C GLU A 204 -3.46 -13.35 -12.81
N ILE A 205 -3.80 -12.80 -11.64
CA ILE A 205 -3.31 -13.32 -10.35
C ILE A 205 -4.01 -14.64 -10.03
N ALA A 206 -5.33 -14.69 -10.22
CA ALA A 206 -6.11 -15.90 -10.00
C ALA A 206 -5.64 -17.05 -10.92
N CYS A 207 -5.40 -16.78 -12.19
CA CYS A 207 -4.86 -17.75 -13.14
C CYS A 207 -3.51 -18.32 -12.67
N ARG A 208 -2.55 -17.46 -12.31
CA ARG A 208 -1.25 -17.93 -11.80
C ARG A 208 -1.37 -18.76 -10.53
N LEU A 209 -2.28 -18.39 -9.63
CA LEU A 209 -2.54 -19.17 -8.42
C LEU A 209 -3.15 -20.55 -8.72
N VAL A 210 -4.01 -20.65 -9.74
CA VAL A 210 -4.58 -21.94 -10.19
C VAL A 210 -3.53 -22.79 -10.90
N GLU A 211 -2.77 -22.19 -11.82
CA GLU A 211 -1.71 -22.88 -12.59
C GLU A 211 -0.59 -23.41 -11.71
N GLU A 212 -0.20 -22.65 -10.68
CA GLU A 212 0.80 -23.10 -9.68
C GLU A 212 0.20 -24.02 -8.61
N GLY A 213 -1.09 -24.33 -8.67
CA GLY A 213 -1.75 -25.26 -7.75
C GLY A 213 -1.89 -24.74 -6.31
N PHE A 214 -1.86 -23.41 -6.12
CA PHE A 214 -2.17 -22.79 -4.84
C PHE A 214 -3.67 -22.66 -4.59
N VAL A 215 -4.47 -22.59 -5.65
CA VAL A 215 -5.92 -22.43 -5.56
C VAL A 215 -6.61 -23.50 -6.39
N SER A 216 -7.62 -24.14 -5.80
CA SER A 216 -8.46 -25.14 -6.47
C SER A 216 -9.94 -24.87 -6.18
N PRO A 217 -10.85 -25.25 -7.10
CA PRO A 217 -12.28 -25.24 -6.79
C PRO A 217 -12.58 -26.25 -5.68
N GLU A 218 -13.44 -25.86 -4.74
CA GLU A 218 -13.98 -26.74 -3.71
C GLU A 218 -14.69 -27.91 -4.39
N ALA A 219 -14.29 -29.14 -4.06
CA ALA A 219 -14.94 -30.35 -4.57
C ALA A 219 -16.38 -30.38 -4.06
N SER A 220 -17.34 -30.26 -4.97
CA SER A 220 -18.77 -30.32 -4.71
C SER A 220 -19.27 -31.75 -4.45
#